data_AF-A0AAD8Y226-F1
#
_entry.id   AF-A0AAD8Y226-F1
#
_cell.length_a   1.000
_cell.length_b   1.000
_cell.length_c   1.000
_cell.angle_alpha   90.00
_cell.angle_beta   90.00
_cell.angle_gamma   90.00
#
_symmetry.space_group_name_H-M   'P 1'
#
loop_
_entity.id
_entity.type
_entity.pdbx_description
1 polymer ?
#
loop_
_entity_poly.entity_id
_entity_poly.type
_entity_poly.pdbx_seq_one_letter_code
_entity_poly.pdbx_strand_id
1 'polypeptide(L)'
;MDITNGDVAATQQHHDATKRSDHDDSSSNQNQSIHDDDVSVSSIIALSELDPPPSRSEILRDKWLESLSGKIHFWVGVTVMALIIIDGAFFFFLLVGAQNMCTPRTNCNPRNWWYNFSIQFLNVLFTYLATVSLPWRLSNTAHLFNGSGKHNRRSSDAGLDLYGRPTEKIWYHISQSRRRIIVFFLILNSLTQYANQATRIIYYSFELQNVFPGTLWTNLFFMLSMMCAAVAGVLQIHAEMGLRKVHPERFPPTLFETLGEYLTKVRNIRRRTREEGGDEEEPTRDGDVEEDRRKLERGRSFFVRNINSFFSNVEPSLGLWGL
;
A
#
# COMPACT_ATOMS: atom_id res chain seq x y z
N MET A 1 -39.20 7.01 -35.56
CA MET A 1 -40.15 6.07 -34.95
C MET A 1 -40.46 6.63 -33.58
N ASP A 2 -41.73 6.99 -33.46
CA ASP A 2 -42.40 7.67 -32.38
C ASP A 2 -42.69 6.75 -31.17
N ILE A 3 -42.85 7.38 -29.99
CA ILE A 3 -43.84 7.04 -28.91
C ILE A 3 -43.51 5.74 -28.12
N THR A 4 -43.46 5.65 -26.79
CA THR A 4 -44.14 6.38 -25.69
C THR A 4 -43.49 6.12 -24.32
N ASN A 5 -43.69 7.11 -23.44
CA ASN A 5 -43.66 7.04 -21.97
C ASN A 5 -44.57 5.96 -21.38
N GLY A 6 -44.18 5.44 -20.20
CA GLY A 6 -45.04 4.63 -19.34
C GLY A 6 -44.66 4.82 -17.86
N ASP A 7 -45.28 5.82 -17.24
CA ASP A 7 -45.39 5.98 -15.78
C ASP A 7 -46.43 4.97 -15.24
N VAL A 8 -46.10 4.16 -14.23
CA VAL A 8 -47.11 3.55 -13.33
C VAL A 8 -46.58 3.37 -11.90
N ALA A 9 -47.18 4.18 -11.02
CA ALA A 9 -47.67 3.92 -9.67
C ALA A 9 -46.75 3.39 -8.55
N ALA A 10 -46.67 4.24 -7.52
CA ALA A 10 -46.40 3.93 -6.13
C ALA A 10 -47.38 2.89 -5.55
N THR A 11 -46.89 2.04 -4.65
CA THR A 11 -47.71 1.39 -3.63
C THR A 11 -46.95 1.40 -2.30
N GLN A 12 -47.56 2.11 -1.37
CA GLN A 12 -47.15 2.33 0.01
C GLN A 12 -47.91 1.31 0.86
N GLN A 13 -47.21 0.44 1.60
CA GLN A 13 -47.82 -0.35 2.66
C GLN A 13 -46.92 -0.37 3.91
N HIS A 14 -47.46 0.31 4.92
CA HIS A 14 -47.15 0.18 6.33
C HIS A 14 -47.32 -1.28 6.78
N HIS A 15 -46.41 -1.79 7.61
CA HIS A 15 -46.80 -2.64 8.74
C HIS A 15 -45.85 -2.53 9.93
N ASP A 16 -46.50 -2.61 11.08
CA ASP A 16 -46.13 -2.34 12.46
C ASP A 16 -45.13 -3.29 13.16
N ALA A 17 -44.56 -2.72 14.23
CA ALA A 17 -44.38 -3.27 15.57
C ALA A 17 -43.34 -4.38 15.89
N THR A 18 -42.33 -3.92 16.64
CA THR A 18 -42.01 -4.33 18.02
C THR A 18 -41.73 -5.80 18.32
N LYS A 19 -40.45 -6.12 18.59
CA LYS A 19 -40.08 -6.85 19.81
C LYS A 19 -38.62 -6.65 20.20
N ARG A 20 -38.42 -5.94 21.32
CA ARG A 20 -37.22 -5.98 22.16
C ARG A 20 -37.03 -7.40 22.69
N SER A 21 -35.81 -7.90 22.59
CA SER A 21 -35.33 -9.09 23.27
C SER A 21 -33.99 -8.70 23.88
N ASP A 22 -34.03 -8.32 25.15
CA ASP A 22 -32.87 -8.22 26.02
C ASP A 22 -32.27 -9.63 26.14
N HIS A 23 -31.00 -9.81 25.75
CA HIS A 23 -30.28 -11.04 26.05
C HIS A 23 -28.84 -10.71 26.48
N ASP A 24 -28.67 -10.76 27.79
CA ASP A 24 -27.55 -11.29 28.57
C ASP A 24 -26.13 -11.09 28.03
N ASP A 25 -25.48 -10.06 28.60
CA ASP A 25 -24.05 -10.02 28.86
C ASP A 25 -23.66 -11.23 29.73
N SER A 26 -22.96 -12.20 29.13
CA SER A 26 -22.17 -13.18 29.87
C SER A 26 -20.85 -13.42 29.16
N SER A 27 -19.89 -12.60 29.58
CA SER A 27 -18.46 -12.89 29.71
C SER A 27 -18.10 -14.38 29.64
N SER A 28 -17.65 -14.84 28.47
CA SER A 28 -16.83 -16.04 28.34
C SER A 28 -15.51 -15.65 27.68
N ASN A 29 -14.57 -15.22 28.53
CA ASN A 29 -13.17 -15.03 28.21
C ASN A 29 -12.49 -16.43 28.18
N GLN A 30 -12.87 -17.26 27.20
CA GLN A 30 -12.35 -18.61 27.00
C GLN A 30 -11.40 -18.64 25.80
N ASN A 31 -10.11 -18.80 26.12
CA ASN A 31 -9.14 -19.61 25.38
C ASN A 31 -9.07 -19.44 23.85
N GLN A 32 -8.51 -18.32 23.41
CA GLN A 32 -8.07 -18.09 22.03
C GLN A 32 -6.63 -18.60 21.83
N SER A 33 -6.38 -19.87 22.15
CA SER A 33 -5.06 -20.53 22.04
C SER A 33 -5.09 -21.81 21.21
N ILE A 34 -6.13 -22.01 20.40
CA ILE A 34 -6.29 -23.16 19.52
C ILE A 34 -6.74 -22.61 18.18
N HIS A 35 -5.84 -22.53 17.18
CA HIS A 35 -6.20 -22.66 15.76
C HIS A 35 -5.05 -22.54 14.74
N ASP A 36 -3.77 -22.54 15.12
CA ASP A 36 -2.72 -22.47 14.09
C ASP A 36 -2.57 -23.79 13.30
N ASP A 37 -2.96 -24.95 13.86
CA ASP A 37 -2.80 -26.24 13.18
C ASP A 37 -3.93 -26.57 12.18
N ASP A 38 -5.17 -26.16 12.43
CA ASP A 38 -6.32 -26.47 11.55
C ASP A 38 -6.32 -25.68 10.22
N VAL A 39 -5.70 -24.50 10.20
CA VAL A 39 -5.57 -23.67 8.99
C VAL A 39 -4.68 -24.37 7.94
N SER A 40 -3.70 -25.15 8.38
CA SER A 40 -2.80 -25.89 7.49
C SER A 40 -3.51 -27.03 6.75
N VAL A 41 -4.44 -27.73 7.41
CA VAL A 41 -5.13 -28.88 6.82
C VAL A 41 -6.17 -28.43 5.80
N SER A 42 -6.96 -27.39 6.12
CA SER A 42 -7.97 -26.86 5.21
C SER A 42 -7.36 -26.28 3.92
N SER A 43 -6.18 -25.68 4.00
CA SER A 43 -5.49 -25.13 2.82
C SER A 43 -4.88 -26.23 1.94
N ILE A 44 -4.38 -27.33 2.53
CA ILE A 44 -3.91 -28.51 1.78
C ILE A 44 -5.06 -29.20 1.05
N ILE A 45 -6.22 -29.37 1.70
CA ILE A 45 -7.42 -29.96 1.07
C ILE A 45 -7.86 -29.10 -0.12
N ALA A 46 -7.93 -27.77 0.06
CA ALA A 46 -8.32 -26.83 -1.00
C ALA A 46 -7.34 -26.76 -2.19
N LEU A 47 -6.07 -27.15 -2.01
CA LEU A 47 -5.08 -27.24 -3.09
C LEU A 47 -5.20 -28.55 -3.87
N SER A 48 -5.63 -29.64 -3.21
CA SER A 48 -5.81 -30.95 -3.85
C SER A 48 -7.00 -31.00 -4.81
N GLU A 49 -7.95 -30.09 -4.64
CA GLU A 49 -9.17 -29.98 -5.47
C GLU A 49 -8.98 -29.12 -6.74
N LEU A 50 -7.79 -28.53 -6.94
CA LEU A 50 -7.51 -27.75 -8.14
C LEU A 50 -7.39 -28.66 -9.37
N ASP A 51 -8.23 -28.41 -10.38
CA ASP A 51 -8.09 -29.01 -11.72
C ASP A 51 -7.63 -27.96 -12.74
N PRO A 52 -6.41 -28.06 -13.30
CA PRO A 52 -5.39 -29.06 -13.03
C PRO A 52 -4.61 -28.80 -11.73
N PRO A 53 -4.01 -29.85 -11.14
CA PRO A 53 -3.28 -29.73 -9.87
C PRO A 53 -2.12 -28.73 -9.97
N PRO A 54 -1.72 -28.11 -8.85
CA PRO A 54 -0.64 -27.13 -8.83
C PRO A 54 0.67 -27.73 -9.34
N SER A 55 1.32 -27.02 -10.24
CA SER A 55 2.64 -27.38 -10.76
C SER A 55 3.72 -27.21 -9.68
N ARG A 56 4.86 -27.89 -9.84
CA ARG A 56 6.00 -27.76 -8.90
C ARG A 56 6.48 -26.31 -8.75
N SER A 57 6.46 -25.53 -9.83
CA SER A 57 6.80 -24.11 -9.80
C SER A 57 5.81 -23.27 -8.98
N GLU A 58 4.53 -23.62 -9.00
CA GLU A 58 3.50 -22.92 -8.23
C GLU A 58 3.58 -23.26 -6.74
N ILE A 59 3.86 -24.52 -6.40
CA ILE A 59 4.12 -24.93 -5.02
C ILE A 59 5.35 -24.19 -4.47
N LEU A 60 6.44 -24.10 -5.25
CA LEU A 60 7.64 -23.37 -4.84
C LEU A 60 7.36 -21.87 -4.68
N ARG A 61 6.63 -21.27 -5.62
CA ARG A 61 6.17 -19.89 -5.54
C ARG A 61 5.38 -19.65 -4.26
N ASP A 62 4.39 -20.47 -3.98
CA ASP A 62 3.50 -20.27 -2.84
C ASP A 62 4.25 -20.39 -1.52
N LYS A 63 5.14 -21.38 -1.37
CA LYS A 63 6.03 -21.48 -0.21
C LYS A 63 6.88 -20.24 -0.02
N TRP A 64 7.35 -19.64 -1.12
CA TRP A 64 8.12 -18.40 -1.05
C TRP A 64 7.25 -17.21 -0.64
N LEU A 65 6.07 -17.04 -1.25
CA LEU A 65 5.13 -15.97 -0.90
C LEU A 65 4.64 -16.10 0.55
N GLU A 66 4.39 -17.32 1.01
CA GLU A 66 4.03 -17.64 2.39
C GLU A 66 5.15 -17.24 3.35
N SER A 67 6.40 -17.62 3.04
CA SER A 67 7.57 -17.19 3.81
C SER A 67 7.68 -15.66 3.89
N LEU A 68 7.38 -14.96 2.80
CA LEU A 68 7.41 -13.48 2.74
C LEU A 68 6.23 -12.82 3.46
N SER A 69 5.08 -13.49 3.60
CA SER A 69 3.95 -13.00 4.40
C SER A 69 4.12 -13.12 5.92
N GLY A 70 5.19 -13.78 6.38
CA GLY A 70 5.44 -13.95 7.81
C GLY A 70 5.66 -12.62 8.55
N LYS A 71 5.31 -12.59 9.84
CA LYS A 71 5.48 -11.42 10.74
C LYS A 71 6.90 -10.85 10.73
N ILE A 72 7.91 -11.70 10.59
CA ILE A 72 9.32 -11.29 10.52
C ILE A 72 9.55 -10.40 9.31
N HIS A 73 9.10 -10.80 8.12
CA HIS A 73 9.27 -10.03 6.89
C HIS A 73 8.49 -8.72 6.92
N PHE A 74 7.33 -8.69 7.57
CA PHE A 74 6.61 -7.44 7.82
C PHE A 74 7.47 -6.44 8.62
N TRP A 75 8.04 -6.85 9.76
CA TRP A 75 8.89 -5.98 10.58
C TRP A 75 10.19 -5.58 9.88
N VAL A 76 10.79 -6.49 9.11
CA VAL A 76 11.95 -6.17 8.28
C VAL A 76 11.58 -5.13 7.23
N GLY A 77 10.45 -5.27 6.55
CA GLY A 77 9.94 -4.29 5.61
C GLY A 77 9.76 -2.91 6.27
N VAL A 78 9.09 -2.84 7.43
CA VAL A 78 8.90 -1.58 8.19
C VAL A 78 10.24 -0.95 8.53
N THR A 79 11.21 -1.76 8.96
CA THR A 79 12.57 -1.31 9.27
C THR A 79 13.27 -0.74 8.04
N VAL A 80 13.20 -1.45 6.91
CA VAL A 80 13.76 -0.98 5.63
C VAL A 80 13.15 0.34 5.19
N MET A 81 11.83 0.51 5.31
CA MET A 81 11.17 1.78 4.98
C MET A 81 11.61 2.92 5.90
N ALA A 82 11.74 2.66 7.21
CA ALA A 82 12.28 3.66 8.14
C ALA A 82 13.72 4.07 7.76
N LEU A 83 14.57 3.10 7.39
CA LEU A 83 15.93 3.36 6.93
C LEU A 83 15.97 4.17 5.64
N ILE A 84 15.10 3.89 4.67
CA ILE A 84 14.99 4.67 3.42
C ILE A 84 14.61 6.13 3.73
N ILE A 85 13.66 6.36 4.65
CA ILE A 85 13.24 7.71 5.03
C ILE A 85 14.38 8.46 5.73
N ILE A 86 15.03 7.82 6.70
CA ILE A 86 16.14 8.42 7.46
C ILE A 86 17.32 8.74 6.54
N ASP A 87 17.77 7.78 5.74
CA ASP A 87 18.91 8.00 4.84
C ASP A 87 18.54 8.94 3.69
N GLY A 88 17.31 8.90 3.16
CA GLY A 88 16.82 9.84 2.17
C GLY A 88 16.79 11.28 2.68
N ALA A 89 16.39 11.50 3.94
CA ALA A 89 16.46 12.81 4.58
C ALA A 89 17.92 13.26 4.76
N PHE A 90 18.80 12.37 5.22
CA PHE A 90 20.23 12.62 5.35
C PHE A 90 20.86 13.01 4.00
N PHE A 91 20.59 12.23 2.95
CA PHE A 91 20.99 12.48 1.57
C PHE A 91 20.55 13.87 1.08
N PHE A 92 19.29 14.23 1.35
CA PHE A 92 18.76 15.54 0.98
C PHE A 92 19.52 16.69 1.67
N PHE A 93 19.83 16.57 2.96
CA PHE A 93 20.64 17.57 3.65
C PHE A 93 22.07 17.68 3.08
N LEU A 94 22.67 16.55 2.66
CA LEU A 94 23.96 16.55 1.97
C LEU A 94 23.89 17.24 0.59
N LEU A 95 22.79 17.04 -0.16
CA LEU A 95 22.55 17.67 -1.46
C LEU A 95 22.40 19.19 -1.35
N VAL A 96 21.55 19.65 -0.42
CA VAL A 96 21.32 21.10 -0.18
C VAL A 96 22.57 21.78 0.39
N GLY A 97 23.47 21.01 1.02
CA GLY A 97 24.64 21.56 1.69
C GLY A 97 24.29 22.23 3.02
N ALA A 98 23.17 21.83 3.65
CA ALA A 98 22.71 22.33 4.94
C ALA A 98 23.48 21.72 6.13
N GLN A 99 24.75 21.40 5.92
CA GLN A 99 25.64 20.83 6.92
C GLN A 99 26.88 21.75 7.10
N ASN A 100 27.56 21.60 8.24
CA ASN A 100 28.81 22.31 8.56
C ASN A 100 30.01 21.36 8.61
N MET A 101 29.97 20.26 7.86
CA MET A 101 31.05 19.28 7.75
C MET A 101 32.29 19.86 7.04
N CYS A 102 32.15 20.90 6.20
CA CYS A 102 33.26 21.46 5.43
C CYS A 102 33.16 22.95 5.09
N THR A 103 34.35 23.55 4.92
CA THR A 103 34.59 24.86 4.31
C THR A 103 35.74 24.73 3.30
N PRO A 104 35.54 24.97 1.99
CA PRO A 104 34.29 25.32 1.29
C PRO A 104 33.25 24.19 1.29
N ARG A 105 31.96 24.55 1.26
CA ARG A 105 30.83 23.64 1.54
C ARG A 105 30.65 22.46 0.58
N THR A 106 31.22 22.51 -0.62
CA THR A 106 30.83 21.61 -1.72
C THR A 106 31.84 20.52 -2.04
N ASN A 107 33.14 20.72 -1.90
CA ASN A 107 34.14 19.75 -2.40
C ASN A 107 35.17 19.40 -1.33
N CYS A 108 34.82 18.48 -0.45
CA CYS A 108 35.71 18.02 0.60
C CYS A 108 35.55 16.51 0.80
N ASN A 109 36.64 15.87 1.23
CA ASN A 109 36.68 14.42 1.40
C ASN A 109 35.57 13.86 2.33
N PRO A 110 35.31 14.41 3.54
CA PRO A 110 34.30 13.80 4.42
C PRO A 110 32.88 13.91 3.87
N ARG A 111 32.51 15.03 3.21
CA ARG A 111 31.19 15.15 2.57
C ARG A 111 31.04 14.16 1.42
N ASN A 112 32.06 14.06 0.55
CA ASN A 112 32.02 13.18 -0.62
C ASN A 112 31.89 11.71 -0.20
N TRP A 113 32.56 11.33 0.89
CA TRP A 113 32.44 10.00 1.47
C TRP A 113 31.02 9.72 1.97
N TRP A 114 30.44 10.60 2.80
CA TRP A 114 29.07 10.44 3.30
C TRP A 114 28.02 10.46 2.19
N TYR A 115 28.22 11.29 1.17
CA TYR A 115 27.36 11.36 0.00
C TYR A 115 27.36 10.03 -0.77
N ASN A 116 28.55 9.48 -1.05
CA ASN A 116 28.66 8.20 -1.72
C ASN A 116 28.10 7.05 -0.85
N PHE A 117 28.38 7.06 0.45
CA PHE A 117 27.83 6.07 1.39
C PHE A 117 26.30 6.05 1.38
N SER A 118 25.67 7.22 1.53
CA SER A 118 24.22 7.33 1.56
C SER A 118 23.59 6.85 0.25
N ILE A 119 24.15 7.22 -0.90
CA ILE A 119 23.64 6.71 -2.19
C ILE A 119 23.76 5.19 -2.29
N GLN A 120 24.90 4.62 -1.91
CA GLN A 120 25.11 3.18 -1.92
C GLN A 120 24.15 2.47 -0.98
N PHE A 121 23.93 3.02 0.21
CA PHE A 121 23.03 2.49 1.21
C PHE A 121 21.57 2.50 0.73
N LEU A 122 21.07 3.63 0.23
CA LEU A 122 19.74 3.70 -0.40
C LEU A 122 19.59 2.71 -1.55
N ASN A 123 20.62 2.57 -2.38
CA ASN A 123 20.57 1.65 -3.51
C ASN A 123 20.49 0.18 -3.06
N VAL A 124 21.18 -0.19 -1.98
CA VAL A 124 21.04 -1.52 -1.37
C VAL A 124 19.63 -1.73 -0.83
N LEU A 125 19.06 -0.75 -0.13
CA LEU A 125 17.69 -0.84 0.42
C LEU A 125 16.64 -0.97 -0.70
N PHE A 126 16.72 -0.18 -1.76
CA PHE A 126 15.81 -0.30 -2.91
C PHE A 126 16.01 -1.62 -3.67
N THR A 127 17.25 -2.10 -3.79
CA THR A 127 17.52 -3.42 -4.37
C THR A 127 16.90 -4.53 -3.55
N TYR A 128 17.01 -4.46 -2.21
CA TYR A 128 16.36 -5.39 -1.32
C TYR A 128 14.83 -5.41 -1.52
N LEU A 129 14.18 -4.23 -1.59
CA LEU A 129 12.74 -4.15 -1.87
C LEU A 129 12.38 -4.74 -3.24
N ALA A 130 13.20 -4.49 -4.27
CA ALA A 130 13.01 -5.08 -5.58
C ALA A 130 13.16 -6.62 -5.55
N THR A 131 14.08 -7.15 -4.74
CA THR A 131 14.29 -8.60 -4.57
C THR A 131 13.16 -9.27 -3.81
N VAL A 132 12.73 -8.71 -2.68
CA VAL A 132 11.62 -9.28 -1.90
C VAL A 132 10.32 -9.27 -2.70
N SER A 133 10.09 -8.25 -3.53
CA SER A 133 8.88 -8.15 -4.35
C SER A 133 8.93 -8.96 -5.66
N LEU A 134 10.11 -9.40 -6.09
CA LEU A 134 10.31 -10.08 -7.37
C LEU A 134 9.47 -11.37 -7.52
N PRO A 135 9.38 -12.27 -6.53
CA PRO A 135 8.62 -13.51 -6.68
C PRO A 135 7.15 -13.26 -7.04
N TRP A 136 6.52 -12.29 -6.37
CA TRP A 136 5.15 -11.89 -6.68
C TRP A 136 5.03 -11.27 -8.08
N ARG A 137 5.96 -10.38 -8.47
CA ARG A 137 5.97 -9.74 -9.79
C ARG A 137 6.10 -10.79 -10.90
N LEU A 138 7.01 -11.75 -10.73
CA LEU A 138 7.20 -12.87 -11.67
C LEU A 138 5.97 -13.77 -11.74
N SER A 139 5.32 -14.03 -10.61
CA SER A 139 4.12 -14.86 -10.54
C SER A 139 2.95 -14.24 -11.29
N ASN A 140 2.73 -12.95 -11.09
CA ASN A 140 1.72 -12.20 -11.84
C ASN A 140 2.08 -12.09 -13.32
N THR A 141 3.38 -11.94 -13.65
CA THR A 141 3.84 -11.93 -15.04
C THR A 141 3.53 -13.26 -15.72
N ALA A 142 3.94 -14.38 -15.12
CA ALA A 142 3.67 -15.71 -15.65
C ALA A 142 2.16 -15.94 -15.82
N HIS A 143 1.34 -15.58 -14.82
CA HIS A 143 -0.11 -15.73 -14.89
C HIS A 143 -0.76 -14.86 -15.99
N LEU A 144 -0.34 -13.60 -16.14
CA LEU A 144 -0.97 -12.66 -17.07
C LEU A 144 -0.50 -12.80 -18.52
N PHE A 145 0.77 -13.18 -18.73
CA PHE A 145 1.39 -13.24 -20.07
C PHE A 145 1.41 -14.67 -20.66
N ASN A 146 1.55 -15.71 -19.83
CA ASN A 146 1.44 -17.08 -20.34
C ASN A 146 -0.02 -17.46 -20.63
N GLY A 147 -0.97 -16.63 -20.20
CA GLY A 147 -2.39 -16.92 -20.29
C GLY A 147 -3.05 -16.71 -21.66
N SER A 148 -2.33 -16.13 -22.62
CA SER A 148 -2.89 -15.85 -23.96
C SER A 148 -2.76 -17.01 -24.96
N GLY A 149 -2.21 -18.15 -24.56
CA GLY A 149 -2.06 -19.33 -25.42
C GLY A 149 -3.09 -20.43 -25.17
N LYS A 150 -3.25 -21.34 -26.16
CA LYS A 150 -4.11 -22.54 -26.11
C LYS A 150 -3.76 -23.53 -24.98
N HIS A 151 -2.62 -23.33 -24.32
CA HIS A 151 -2.14 -24.13 -23.19
C HIS A 151 -2.37 -23.48 -21.83
N ASN A 152 -3.19 -22.43 -21.78
CA ASN A 152 -3.45 -21.76 -20.52
C ASN A 152 -4.28 -22.67 -19.60
N ARG A 153 -3.67 -23.12 -18.50
CA ARG A 153 -4.29 -24.05 -17.56
C ARG A 153 -5.32 -23.36 -16.67
N ARG A 154 -5.26 -22.03 -16.50
CA ARG A 154 -6.11 -21.29 -15.55
C ARG A 154 -6.57 -19.95 -16.10
N SER A 155 -7.81 -19.57 -15.80
CA SER A 155 -8.34 -18.25 -16.17
C SER A 155 -7.65 -17.14 -15.37
N SER A 156 -7.47 -15.98 -16.01
CA SER A 156 -6.96 -14.75 -15.41
C SER A 156 -8.01 -13.63 -15.45
N ASP A 157 -9.29 -13.99 -15.49
CA ASP A 157 -10.39 -13.03 -15.51
C ASP A 157 -10.41 -12.16 -14.24
N ALA A 158 -11.15 -11.05 -14.29
CA ALA A 158 -11.28 -10.17 -13.15
C ALA A 158 -12.05 -10.86 -12.01
N GLY A 159 -11.52 -10.74 -10.78
CA GLY A 159 -12.06 -11.37 -9.58
C GLY A 159 -11.55 -12.79 -9.30
N LEU A 160 -10.69 -13.33 -10.17
CA LEU A 160 -10.07 -14.65 -9.97
C LEU A 160 -8.61 -14.53 -9.54
N ASP A 161 -8.19 -15.35 -8.57
CA ASP A 161 -6.81 -15.44 -8.07
C ASP A 161 -5.86 -16.11 -9.09
N LEU A 162 -4.58 -16.33 -8.70
CA LEU A 162 -3.58 -17.01 -9.55
C LEU A 162 -3.96 -18.47 -9.90
N TYR A 163 -4.94 -19.03 -9.20
CA TYR A 163 -5.47 -20.36 -9.35
C TYR A 163 -6.83 -20.38 -10.05
N GLY A 164 -7.35 -19.25 -10.52
CA GLY A 164 -8.66 -19.17 -11.15
C GLY A 164 -9.82 -19.27 -10.17
N ARG A 165 -9.59 -19.15 -8.86
CA ARG A 165 -10.63 -19.18 -7.83
C ARG A 165 -11.14 -17.78 -7.53
N PRO A 166 -12.43 -17.59 -7.23
CA PRO A 166 -12.94 -16.30 -6.76
C PRO A 166 -12.16 -15.80 -5.54
N THR A 167 -11.79 -14.53 -5.53
CA THR A 167 -11.06 -13.90 -4.41
C THR A 167 -11.60 -12.52 -4.10
N GLU A 168 -11.52 -12.11 -2.84
CA GLU A 168 -11.88 -10.75 -2.38
C GLU A 168 -10.75 -9.73 -2.54
N LYS A 169 -9.55 -10.16 -2.97
CA LYS A 169 -8.41 -9.27 -3.12
C LYS A 169 -8.62 -8.28 -4.26
N ILE A 170 -8.54 -6.97 -3.96
CA ILE A 170 -8.80 -5.89 -4.93
C ILE A 170 -7.91 -5.97 -6.18
N TRP A 171 -6.65 -6.39 -6.02
CA TRP A 171 -5.70 -6.54 -7.13
C TRP A 171 -6.27 -7.39 -8.27
N TYR A 172 -6.91 -8.52 -7.97
CA TYR A 172 -7.42 -9.44 -8.99
C TYR A 172 -8.69 -8.94 -9.68
N HIS A 173 -9.37 -7.94 -9.12
CA HIS A 173 -10.52 -7.29 -9.76
C HIS A 173 -10.11 -6.20 -10.76
N ILE A 174 -8.84 -5.80 -10.77
CA ILE A 174 -8.32 -4.89 -11.80
C ILE A 174 -8.37 -5.59 -13.16
N SER A 175 -8.83 -4.88 -14.18
CA SER A 175 -8.91 -5.42 -15.54
C SER A 175 -7.54 -5.96 -15.99
N GLN A 176 -7.56 -7.09 -16.70
CA GLN A 176 -6.35 -7.83 -17.07
C GLN A 176 -5.35 -6.96 -17.84
N SER A 177 -5.82 -6.13 -18.76
CA SER A 177 -4.97 -5.20 -19.53
C SER A 177 -4.23 -4.19 -18.62
N ARG A 178 -4.91 -3.65 -17.60
CA ARG A 178 -4.29 -2.74 -16.64
C ARG A 178 -3.27 -3.47 -15.76
N ARG A 179 -3.61 -4.66 -15.26
CA ARG A 179 -2.67 -5.51 -14.49
C ARG A 179 -1.39 -5.79 -15.29
N ARG A 180 -1.50 -6.14 -16.58
CA ARG A 180 -0.35 -6.38 -17.46
C ARG A 180 0.59 -5.17 -17.55
N ILE A 181 0.04 -3.97 -17.73
CA ILE A 181 0.82 -2.73 -17.81
C ILE A 181 1.52 -2.46 -16.47
N ILE A 182 0.80 -2.57 -15.34
CA ILE A 182 1.36 -2.35 -14.00
C ILE A 182 2.52 -3.32 -13.76
N VAL A 183 2.29 -4.62 -13.97
CA VAL A 183 3.29 -5.67 -13.75
C VAL A 183 4.50 -5.49 -14.67
N PHE A 184 4.30 -5.08 -15.92
CA PHE A 184 5.39 -4.74 -16.84
C PHE A 184 6.30 -3.66 -16.26
N PHE A 185 5.74 -2.54 -15.79
CA PHE A 185 6.52 -1.48 -15.16
C PHE A 185 7.19 -1.92 -13.85
N LEU A 186 6.55 -2.78 -13.06
CA LEU A 186 7.16 -3.34 -11.84
C LEU A 186 8.35 -4.26 -12.16
N ILE A 187 8.27 -5.10 -13.20
CA ILE A 187 9.41 -5.91 -13.65
C ILE A 187 10.53 -5.01 -14.18
N LEU A 188 10.19 -3.99 -14.99
CA LEU A 188 11.19 -3.05 -15.50
C LEU A 188 11.87 -2.26 -14.36
N ASN A 189 11.11 -1.89 -13.33
CA ASN A 189 11.67 -1.31 -12.10
C ASN A 189 12.68 -2.27 -11.44
N SER A 190 12.36 -3.55 -11.27
CA SER A 190 13.31 -4.53 -10.70
C SER A 190 14.58 -4.67 -11.53
N LEU A 191 14.45 -4.81 -12.86
CA LEU A 191 15.59 -4.98 -13.76
C LEU A 191 16.52 -3.76 -13.74
N THR A 192 15.94 -2.57 -13.79
CA THR A 192 16.70 -1.31 -13.79
C THR A 192 17.31 -1.02 -12.42
N GLN A 193 16.67 -1.45 -11.32
CA GLN A 193 17.25 -1.41 -9.99
C GLN A 193 18.47 -2.34 -9.86
N TYR A 194 18.42 -3.56 -10.42
CA TYR A 194 19.58 -4.45 -10.45
C TYR A 194 20.71 -3.90 -11.32
N ALA A 195 20.38 -3.31 -12.47
CA ALA A 195 21.37 -2.61 -13.29
C ALA A 195 22.00 -1.43 -12.53
N ASN A 196 21.20 -0.67 -11.77
CA ASN A 196 21.69 0.41 -10.93
C ASN A 196 22.66 -0.13 -9.86
N GLN A 197 22.31 -1.21 -9.16
CA GLN A 197 23.23 -1.88 -8.21
C GLN A 197 24.52 -2.38 -8.86
N ALA A 198 24.44 -3.00 -10.04
CA ALA A 198 25.63 -3.45 -10.76
C ALA A 198 26.54 -2.26 -11.14
N THR A 199 25.98 -1.17 -11.66
CA THR A 199 26.77 0.02 -11.99
C THR A 199 27.36 0.67 -10.73
N ARG A 200 26.66 0.68 -9.60
CA ARG A 200 27.18 1.19 -8.33
C ARG A 200 28.28 0.33 -7.72
N ILE A 201 28.33 -0.96 -8.03
CA ILE A 201 29.46 -1.84 -7.67
C ILE A 201 30.68 -1.51 -8.55
N ILE A 202 30.48 -1.29 -9.85
CA ILE A 202 31.56 -0.93 -10.79
C ILE A 202 32.11 0.46 -10.49
N TYR A 203 31.22 1.45 -10.34
CA TYR A 203 31.52 2.83 -9.99
C TYR A 203 31.31 3.05 -8.49
N TYR A 204 32.09 2.35 -7.66
CA TYR A 204 31.88 2.35 -6.21
C TYR A 204 32.37 3.63 -5.51
N SER A 205 33.33 4.35 -6.09
CA SER A 205 33.92 5.55 -5.50
C SER A 205 33.31 6.83 -6.08
N PHE A 206 33.39 7.92 -5.31
CA PHE A 206 32.91 9.23 -5.75
C PHE A 206 33.56 9.69 -7.06
N GLU A 207 34.87 9.51 -7.21
CA GLU A 207 35.59 9.91 -8.43
C GLU A 207 35.11 9.10 -9.65
N LEU A 208 34.94 7.78 -9.50
CA LEU A 208 34.48 6.90 -10.58
C LEU A 208 33.04 7.20 -11.01
N GLN A 209 32.19 7.63 -10.07
CA GLN A 209 30.81 8.01 -10.37
C GLN A 209 30.69 9.37 -11.08
N ASN A 210 31.69 10.23 -10.95
CA ASN A 210 31.67 11.57 -11.56
C ASN A 210 32.38 11.64 -12.92
N VAL A 211 33.05 10.57 -13.35
CA VAL A 211 33.64 10.46 -14.69
C VAL A 211 32.75 9.72 -15.67
N PHE A 212 32.87 10.04 -16.95
CA PHE A 212 32.18 9.29 -18.01
C PHE A 212 32.81 7.89 -18.17
N PRO A 213 32.02 6.81 -18.26
CA PRO A 213 30.55 6.78 -18.39
C PRO A 213 29.80 6.55 -17.05
N GLY A 214 30.49 6.53 -15.91
CA GLY A 214 29.91 6.30 -14.59
C GLY A 214 28.78 7.26 -14.23
N THR A 215 28.95 8.57 -14.48
CA THR A 215 27.92 9.59 -14.22
C THR A 215 26.65 9.34 -15.02
N LEU A 216 26.78 8.93 -16.27
CA LEU A 216 25.64 8.69 -17.14
C LEU A 216 24.86 7.46 -16.69
N TRP A 217 25.55 6.33 -16.50
CA TRP A 217 24.90 5.05 -16.19
C TRP A 217 24.23 5.04 -14.83
N THR A 218 24.90 5.53 -13.79
CA THR A 218 24.37 5.53 -12.43
C THR A 218 23.14 6.44 -12.29
N ASN A 219 23.11 7.57 -12.99
CA ASN A 219 21.94 8.46 -13.00
C ASN A 219 20.80 7.92 -13.89
N LEU A 220 21.12 7.35 -15.05
CA LEU A 220 20.13 6.79 -15.97
C LEU A 220 19.34 5.64 -15.33
N PHE A 221 20.02 4.65 -14.77
CA PHE A 221 19.35 3.49 -14.16
C PHE A 221 18.61 3.86 -12.88
N PHE A 222 19.16 4.79 -12.08
CA PHE A 222 18.44 5.35 -10.94
C PHE A 222 17.13 6.02 -11.37
N MET A 223 17.18 6.97 -12.31
CA MET A 223 15.98 7.67 -12.79
C MET A 223 14.97 6.72 -13.43
N LEU A 224 15.43 5.76 -14.24
CA LEU A 224 14.54 4.81 -14.89
C LEU A 224 13.85 3.90 -13.87
N SER A 225 14.56 3.43 -12.84
CA SER A 225 13.97 2.63 -11.77
C SER A 225 12.88 3.40 -11.01
N MET A 226 13.16 4.66 -10.64
CA MET A 226 12.22 5.54 -9.95
C MET A 226 10.98 5.83 -10.80
N MET A 227 11.16 6.16 -12.08
CA MET A 227 10.05 6.43 -13.01
C MET A 227 9.17 5.20 -13.20
N CYS A 228 9.75 4.02 -13.36
CA CYS A 228 8.98 2.78 -13.51
C CYS A 228 8.15 2.48 -12.25
N ALA A 229 8.74 2.64 -11.05
CA ALA A 229 8.01 2.47 -9.79
C ALA A 229 6.86 3.49 -9.65
N ALA A 230 7.13 4.77 -9.94
CA ALA A 230 6.14 5.83 -9.84
C ALA A 230 4.96 5.61 -10.80
N VAL A 231 5.23 5.27 -12.07
CA VAL A 231 4.19 4.98 -13.06
C VAL A 231 3.36 3.76 -12.64
N ALA A 232 4.00 2.67 -12.21
CA ALA A 232 3.28 1.49 -11.73
C ALA A 232 2.38 1.82 -10.52
N GLY A 233 2.90 2.56 -9.55
CA GLY A 233 2.16 2.98 -8.35
C GLY A 233 0.96 3.86 -8.68
N VAL A 234 1.13 4.87 -9.53
CA VAL A 234 0.03 5.75 -9.96
C VAL A 234 -1.05 4.96 -10.72
N LEU A 235 -0.65 4.08 -11.65
CA LEU A 235 -1.59 3.25 -12.39
C LEU A 235 -2.37 2.30 -11.49
N GLN A 236 -1.69 1.69 -10.51
CA GLN A 236 -2.33 0.81 -9.53
C GLN A 236 -3.31 1.59 -8.63
N ILE A 237 -2.89 2.71 -8.04
CA ILE A 237 -3.74 3.56 -7.21
C ILE A 237 -4.98 4.00 -7.99
N HIS A 238 -4.81 4.49 -9.22
CA HIS A 238 -5.91 4.92 -10.06
C HIS A 238 -6.88 3.78 -10.40
N ALA A 239 -6.36 2.58 -10.69
CA ALA A 239 -7.19 1.41 -10.98
C ALA A 239 -7.99 0.95 -9.75
N GLU A 240 -7.35 0.90 -8.57
CA GLU A 240 -8.01 0.53 -7.32
C GLU A 240 -9.05 1.56 -6.88
N MET A 241 -8.74 2.86 -6.99
CA MET A 241 -9.71 3.93 -6.71
C MET A 241 -10.93 3.84 -7.61
N GLY A 242 -10.73 3.47 -8.89
CA GLY A 242 -11.84 3.20 -9.81
C GLY A 242 -12.74 2.07 -9.31
N LEU A 243 -12.15 0.97 -8.84
CA LEU A 243 -12.91 -0.18 -8.31
C LEU A 243 -13.65 0.16 -7.01
N ARG A 244 -13.01 0.88 -6.08
CA ARG A 244 -13.63 1.32 -4.81
C ARG A 244 -14.86 2.20 -5.05
N LYS A 245 -14.83 3.05 -6.09
CA LYS A 245 -15.97 3.89 -6.47
C LYS A 245 -17.14 3.09 -7.04
N VAL A 246 -16.87 2.00 -7.75
CA VAL A 246 -17.90 1.17 -8.39
C VAL A 246 -18.50 0.17 -7.40
N HIS A 247 -17.70 -0.35 -6.47
CA HIS A 247 -18.10 -1.37 -5.49
C HIS A 247 -17.71 -0.97 -4.05
N PRO A 248 -18.26 0.11 -3.50
CA PRO A 248 -17.91 0.60 -2.16
C PRO A 248 -18.27 -0.39 -1.04
N GLU A 249 -19.30 -1.22 -1.24
CA GLU A 249 -19.70 -2.28 -0.32
C GLU A 249 -18.66 -3.38 -0.18
N ARG A 250 -17.88 -3.63 -1.26
CA ARG A 250 -16.89 -4.70 -1.32
C ARG A 250 -15.49 -4.21 -0.98
N PHE A 251 -15.15 -2.99 -1.42
CA PHE A 251 -13.82 -2.42 -1.23
C PHE A 251 -13.91 -1.14 -0.39
N PRO A 252 -13.60 -1.20 0.92
CA PRO A 252 -13.71 -0.03 1.78
C PRO A 252 -12.73 1.07 1.36
N PRO A 253 -13.03 2.33 1.72
CA PRO A 253 -12.19 3.47 1.40
C PRO A 253 -10.80 3.35 2.05
N THR A 254 -9.81 3.92 1.38
CA THR A 254 -8.44 3.94 1.88
C THR A 254 -8.28 4.87 3.08
N LEU A 255 -7.18 4.71 3.83
CA LEU A 255 -6.82 5.64 4.91
C LEU A 255 -6.69 7.09 4.42
N PHE A 256 -6.21 7.30 3.20
CA PHE A 256 -6.07 8.65 2.64
C PHE A 256 -7.42 9.29 2.34
N GLU A 257 -8.39 8.52 1.84
CA GLU A 257 -9.76 8.99 1.59
C GLU A 257 -10.46 9.32 2.91
N THR A 258 -10.41 8.40 3.89
CA THR A 258 -11.00 8.64 5.23
C THR A 258 -10.36 9.83 5.95
N LEU A 259 -9.03 10.01 5.84
CA LEU A 259 -8.34 11.18 6.38
C LEU A 259 -8.75 12.47 5.65
N GLY A 260 -8.89 12.43 4.32
CA GLY A 260 -9.36 13.56 3.52
C GLY A 260 -10.78 14.00 3.89
N GLU A 261 -11.68 13.04 4.08
CA GLU A 261 -13.04 13.28 4.57
C GLU A 261 -13.04 13.89 5.97
N TYR A 262 -12.21 13.34 6.87
CA TYR A 262 -12.05 13.87 8.23
C TYR A 262 -11.54 15.32 8.22
N LEU A 263 -10.49 15.63 7.45
CA LEU A 263 -9.95 16.98 7.34
C LEU A 263 -10.96 17.96 6.75
N THR A 264 -11.75 17.53 5.77
CA THR A 264 -12.81 18.35 5.18
C THR A 264 -13.90 18.63 6.20
N LYS A 265 -14.30 17.63 7.01
CA LYS A 265 -15.25 17.80 8.10
C LYS A 265 -14.75 18.78 9.15
N VAL A 266 -13.49 18.67 9.59
CA VAL A 266 -12.86 19.60 10.55
C VAL A 266 -12.82 21.02 9.99
N ARG A 267 -12.45 21.19 8.71
CA ARG A 267 -12.44 22.49 8.04
C ARG A 267 -13.84 23.13 7.97
N ASN A 268 -14.87 22.34 7.70
CA ASN A 268 -16.26 22.83 7.63
C ASN A 268 -16.80 23.24 9.02
N ILE A 269 -16.49 22.48 10.07
CA ILE A 269 -16.84 22.86 11.45
C ILE A 269 -16.19 24.21 11.80
N ARG A 270 -14.90 24.38 11.52
CA ARG A 270 -14.18 25.64 11.79
C ARG A 270 -14.75 26.84 11.03
N ARG A 271 -15.31 26.64 9.82
CA ARG A 271 -16.01 27.70 9.07
C ARG A 271 -17.32 28.09 9.73
N ARG A 272 -18.15 27.12 10.13
CA ARG A 272 -19.42 27.38 10.82
C ARG A 272 -19.22 28.11 12.14
N THR A 273 -18.26 27.69 12.97
CA THR A 273 -17.94 28.38 14.23
C THR A 273 -17.50 29.83 14.01
N ARG A 274 -16.84 30.13 12.90
CA ARG A 274 -16.43 31.50 12.56
C ARG A 274 -17.59 32.35 12.05
N GLU A 275 -18.53 31.75 11.32
CA GLU A 275 -19.75 32.41 10.85
C GLU A 275 -20.73 32.66 12.01
N GLU A 276 -20.82 31.73 12.96
CA GLU A 276 -21.68 31.86 14.15
C GLU A 276 -21.08 32.79 15.23
N GLY A 277 -19.75 32.87 15.36
CA GLY A 277 -19.08 33.75 16.33
C GLY A 277 -18.83 35.19 15.87
N GLY A 278 -19.48 35.63 14.78
CA GLY A 278 -19.26 36.95 14.17
C GLY A 278 -20.10 38.09 14.72
N ASP A 279 -21.23 37.80 15.39
CA ASP A 279 -22.25 38.82 15.68
C ASP A 279 -22.64 38.96 17.17
N GLU A 280 -21.97 38.26 18.10
CA GLU A 280 -22.20 38.43 19.54
C GLU A 280 -20.87 38.69 20.29
N GLU A 281 -20.47 39.97 20.39
CA GLU A 281 -19.59 40.44 21.47
C GLU A 281 -20.37 40.39 22.79
N GLU A 282 -20.37 39.25 23.48
CA GLU A 282 -20.67 39.23 24.92
C GLU A 282 -19.58 38.45 25.69
N PRO A 283 -18.90 39.09 26.66
CA PRO A 283 -17.72 38.51 27.30
C PRO A 283 -18.12 37.63 28.49
N THR A 284 -18.32 36.34 28.28
CA THR A 284 -18.30 35.32 29.34
C THR A 284 -18.09 33.96 28.65
N ARG A 285 -17.36 32.95 29.14
CA ARG A 285 -17.03 32.49 30.48
C ARG A 285 -15.93 31.42 30.29
N ASP A 286 -14.96 31.28 31.20
CA ASP A 286 -13.88 30.26 31.12
C ASP A 286 -14.32 28.79 30.92
N GLY A 287 -15.63 28.50 30.99
CA GLY A 287 -16.20 27.16 30.78
C GLY A 287 -16.18 26.67 29.33
N ASP A 288 -16.30 27.56 28.34
CA ASP A 288 -16.48 27.14 26.94
C ASP A 288 -15.17 26.71 26.28
N VAL A 289 -14.04 27.31 26.69
CA VAL A 289 -12.69 26.93 26.27
C VAL A 289 -12.35 25.49 26.73
N GLU A 290 -12.81 25.12 27.92
CA GLU A 290 -12.59 23.79 28.48
C GLU A 290 -13.44 22.72 27.75
N GLU A 291 -14.63 23.07 27.27
CA GLU A 291 -15.46 22.15 26.48
C GLU A 291 -14.87 21.86 25.10
N ASP A 292 -14.37 22.88 24.40
CA ASP A 292 -13.72 22.70 23.10
C ASP A 292 -12.41 21.91 23.21
N ARG A 293 -11.64 22.13 24.28
CA ARG A 293 -10.46 21.31 24.59
C ARG A 293 -10.86 19.84 24.80
N ARG A 294 -11.94 19.56 25.53
CA ARG A 294 -12.47 18.20 25.73
C ARG A 294 -12.98 17.56 24.45
N LYS A 295 -13.57 18.33 23.53
CA LYS A 295 -13.98 17.84 22.19
C LYS A 295 -12.76 17.47 21.34
N LEU A 296 -11.71 18.29 21.38
CA LEU A 296 -10.47 18.04 20.64
C LEU A 296 -9.70 16.82 21.19
N GLU A 297 -9.61 16.68 22.52
CA GLU A 297 -9.01 15.52 23.17
C GLU A 297 -9.79 14.23 22.92
N ARG A 298 -11.13 14.28 22.88
CA ARG A 298 -11.95 13.14 22.44
C ARG A 298 -11.68 12.77 20.98
N GLY A 299 -11.55 13.75 20.10
CA GLY A 299 -11.19 13.52 18.69
C GLY A 299 -9.80 12.87 18.53
N ARG A 300 -8.81 13.34 19.30
CA ARG A 300 -7.45 12.78 19.30
C ARG A 300 -7.41 11.37 19.86
N SER A 301 -8.14 11.10 20.95
CA SER A 301 -8.27 9.76 21.53
C SER A 301 -8.91 8.78 20.55
N PHE A 302 -9.97 9.22 19.85
CA PHE A 302 -10.60 8.43 18.80
C PHE A 302 -9.62 8.13 17.65
N PHE A 303 -8.87 9.12 17.18
CA PHE A 303 -7.86 8.94 16.14
C PHE A 303 -6.75 7.96 16.54
N VAL A 304 -6.21 8.08 17.76
CA VAL A 304 -5.17 7.17 18.28
C VAL A 304 -5.72 5.74 18.44
N ARG A 305 -6.95 5.59 18.95
CA ARG A 305 -7.63 4.27 18.99
C ARG A 305 -7.82 3.70 17.59
N ASN A 306 -8.18 4.51 16.61
CA ASN A 306 -8.36 4.05 15.23
C ASN A 306 -7.02 3.65 14.59
N ILE A 307 -5.93 4.36 14.88
CA ILE A 307 -4.59 3.99 14.44
C ILE A 307 -4.14 2.67 15.09
N ASN A 308 -4.32 2.51 16.39
CA ASN A 308 -3.96 1.27 17.07
C ASN A 308 -4.82 0.09 16.62
N SER A 309 -6.12 0.31 16.43
CA SER A 309 -7.02 -0.70 15.85
C SER A 309 -6.66 -1.02 14.40
N PHE A 310 -6.19 -0.03 13.63
CA PHE A 310 -5.69 -0.25 12.29
C PHE A 310 -4.42 -1.09 12.34
N PHE A 311 -3.42 -0.76 13.14
CA PHE A 311 -2.20 -1.58 13.26
C PHE A 311 -2.46 -2.98 13.85
N SER A 312 -3.50 -3.16 14.67
CA SER A 312 -3.88 -4.48 15.17
C SER A 312 -4.69 -5.30 14.15
N ASN A 313 -5.45 -4.64 13.26
CA ASN A 313 -6.33 -5.28 12.28
C ASN A 313 -5.76 -5.31 10.86
N VAL A 314 -4.66 -4.58 10.62
CA VAL A 314 -3.81 -4.80 9.46
C VAL A 314 -3.21 -6.17 9.70
N GLU A 315 -3.89 -7.19 9.17
CA GLU A 315 -3.22 -8.41 8.79
C GLU A 315 -1.90 -7.99 8.12
N PRO A 316 -0.78 -8.70 8.38
CA PRO A 316 0.47 -8.53 7.65
C PRO A 316 0.26 -8.95 6.19
N SER A 317 -0.63 -8.25 5.53
CA SER A 317 -1.06 -8.47 4.19
C SER A 317 0.00 -7.81 3.34
N LEU A 318 0.59 -8.66 2.51
CA LEU A 318 1.47 -8.33 1.41
C LEU A 318 1.05 -7.06 0.65
N GLY A 319 -0.24 -6.70 0.67
CA GLY A 319 -0.81 -5.50 0.06
C GLY A 319 -0.19 -4.17 0.50
N LEU A 320 0.30 -4.04 1.74
CA LEU A 320 1.01 -2.80 2.16
C LEU A 320 2.31 -2.58 1.36
N TRP A 321 2.88 -3.66 0.82
CA TRP A 321 4.13 -3.67 0.05
C TRP A 321 3.91 -3.71 -1.46
N GLY A 322 2.66 -3.65 -1.92
CA GLY A 322 2.32 -3.92 -3.32
C GLY A 322 2.54 -5.38 -3.72
N LEU A 323 2.36 -6.32 -2.78
CA LEU A 323 2.42 -7.78 -2.96
C LEU A 323 1.05 -8.44 -2.66
#